data_AF-A8Q7Z1-F1
#
_entry.id   AF-A8Q7Z1-F1
#
_cell.length_a   1.000
_cell.length_b   1.000
_cell.length_c   1.000
_cell.angle_alpha   90.00
_cell.angle_beta   90.00
_cell.angle_gamma   90.00
#
_symmetry.space_group_name_H-M   'P 1'
#
loop_
_entity.id
_entity.type
_entity.pdbx_description
1 polymer ?
#
loop_
_entity_poly.entity_id
_entity_poly.type
_entity_poly.pdbx_seq_one_letter_code
_entity_poly.pdbx_strand_id
1 'polypeptide(L)'
;MLSHLMRRTSSTTSQPLLFIFEVRVRVCDPAPIDPSMATTRTALSSTPPHVQSDAKVLNTHVLAYPDALPYYDTEIDHVRGLRETVEQAIEEEKQQLPYAPQDLLPPAHVPWSDKPAWTADWERAKRGESMHAIDTTRYQLPAPSGGAEASEEAWAHALRNAETQLAYMEARLNNIELLRRYGPNLWRLHNYQQEAMVAFEMRAKEHTSHEMDELNRTRKATHLHLGDKISTYESRWRDLVSRNLSIRVATLTTRANMQEIMQRTEDMKRELASMDAAQV
;
A
#
# COMPACT_ATOMS: atom_id res chain seq x y z
N MET A 1 -39.56 -48.36 -64.40
CA MET A 1 -39.55 -47.70 -65.72
C MET A 1 -38.55 -46.56 -65.68
N LEU A 2 -37.54 -46.64 -66.55
CA LEU A 2 -36.70 -45.54 -67.10
C LEU A 2 -35.92 -44.68 -66.07
N SER A 3 -34.62 -44.85 -65.81
CA SER A 3 -33.40 -44.89 -66.66
C SER A 3 -32.58 -43.60 -66.52
N HIS A 4 -31.32 -43.77 -66.12
CA HIS A 4 -30.12 -42.98 -66.46
C HIS A 4 -30.27 -41.57 -67.05
N LEU A 5 -29.58 -40.59 -66.45
CA LEU A 5 -28.60 -39.82 -67.21
C LEU A 5 -27.48 -39.24 -66.33
N MET A 6 -26.29 -39.74 -66.59
CA MET A 6 -24.99 -39.14 -66.25
C MET A 6 -24.79 -37.92 -67.15
N ARG A 7 -24.46 -36.75 -66.60
CA ARG A 7 -23.77 -35.71 -67.36
C ARG A 7 -22.87 -34.88 -66.45
N ARG A 8 -21.56 -35.12 -66.58
CA ARG A 8 -20.50 -34.22 -66.13
C ARG A 8 -20.54 -32.96 -67.00
N THR A 9 -20.50 -31.78 -66.39
CA THR A 9 -19.95 -30.57 -67.00
C THR A 9 -19.24 -29.74 -65.94
N SER A 10 -17.95 -29.53 -66.19
CA SER A 10 -17.03 -28.60 -65.55
C SER A 10 -17.45 -27.14 -65.76
N SER A 11 -17.31 -26.28 -64.73
CA SER A 11 -16.67 -24.95 -64.83
C SER A 11 -16.83 -24.16 -63.53
N THR A 12 -15.70 -23.93 -62.86
CA THR A 12 -15.29 -22.66 -62.23
C THR A 12 -16.35 -21.84 -61.46
N THR A 13 -16.45 -22.07 -60.15
CA THR A 13 -17.17 -21.21 -59.20
C THR A 13 -16.18 -20.27 -58.52
N SER A 14 -16.23 -18.98 -58.87
CA SER A 14 -15.63 -17.88 -58.11
C SER A 14 -16.44 -17.70 -56.82
N GLN A 15 -15.84 -18.00 -55.66
CA GLN A 15 -16.46 -17.77 -54.34
C GLN A 15 -15.91 -16.47 -53.74
N PRO A 16 -16.75 -15.47 -53.42
CA PRO A 16 -16.35 -14.38 -52.54
C PRO A 16 -16.29 -14.89 -51.08
N LEU A 17 -15.16 -14.66 -50.43
CA LEU A 17 -14.91 -14.97 -49.01
C LEU A 17 -15.80 -14.08 -48.12
N LEU A 18 -16.97 -14.60 -47.75
CA LEU A 18 -17.77 -14.13 -46.62
C LEU A 18 -17.03 -14.48 -45.32
N PHE A 19 -16.26 -13.54 -44.78
CA PHE A 19 -15.83 -13.60 -43.38
C PHE A 19 -17.04 -13.29 -42.50
N ILE A 20 -17.82 -14.32 -42.18
CA ILE A 20 -18.82 -14.28 -41.11
C ILE A 20 -18.03 -14.20 -39.80
N PHE A 21 -18.05 -13.03 -39.15
CA PHE A 21 -17.71 -12.93 -37.74
C PHE A 21 -18.81 -13.64 -36.94
N GLU A 22 -18.60 -14.92 -36.65
CA GLU A 22 -19.43 -15.68 -35.74
C GLU A 22 -19.19 -15.14 -34.32
N VAL A 23 -20.07 -14.23 -33.88
CA VAL A 23 -20.15 -13.85 -32.45
C VAL A 23 -20.74 -15.04 -31.71
N ARG A 24 -19.88 -15.98 -31.35
CA ARG A 24 -20.25 -17.09 -30.46
C ARG A 24 -20.34 -16.54 -29.05
N VAL A 25 -21.52 -16.08 -28.67
CA VAL A 25 -21.86 -15.87 -27.26
C VAL A 25 -21.77 -17.24 -26.58
N ARG A 26 -20.67 -17.49 -25.84
CA ARG A 26 -20.65 -18.58 -24.87
C ARG A 26 -21.66 -18.21 -23.79
N VAL A 27 -22.84 -18.80 -23.88
CA VAL A 27 -23.68 -19.01 -22.71
C VAL A 27 -22.89 -19.97 -21.81
N CYS A 28 -22.30 -19.44 -20.74
CA CYS A 28 -21.80 -20.29 -19.66
C CYS A 28 -23.02 -20.82 -18.91
N ASP A 29 -23.50 -22.01 -19.31
CA ASP A 29 -24.40 -22.77 -18.46
C ASP A 29 -23.61 -23.23 -17.22
N PRO A 30 -24.11 -23.00 -15.98
CA PRO A 30 -23.44 -23.48 -14.78
C PRO A 30 -23.59 -25.00 -14.70
N ALA A 31 -22.50 -25.72 -14.93
CA ALA A 31 -22.47 -27.15 -14.71
C ALA A 31 -22.65 -27.47 -13.21
N PRO A 32 -23.44 -28.48 -12.85
CA PRO A 32 -23.66 -28.88 -11.47
C PRO A 32 -22.38 -29.50 -10.88
N ILE A 33 -22.04 -29.09 -9.65
CA ILE A 33 -20.89 -29.58 -8.90
C ILE A 33 -21.26 -30.94 -8.29
N ASP A 34 -20.82 -32.04 -8.90
CA ASP A 34 -20.87 -33.37 -8.28
C ASP A 34 -19.78 -33.50 -7.20
N PRO A 35 -20.12 -33.84 -5.94
CA PRO A 35 -19.21 -33.77 -4.79
C PRO A 35 -18.31 -35.00 -4.58
N SER A 36 -17.98 -35.80 -5.60
CA SER A 36 -17.32 -37.12 -5.40
C SER A 36 -15.92 -37.30 -5.99
N MET A 37 -15.17 -36.23 -6.30
CA MET A 37 -13.76 -36.33 -6.75
C MET A 37 -12.81 -35.49 -5.91
N ALA A 38 -13.03 -35.45 -4.59
CA ALA A 38 -12.02 -35.03 -3.64
C ALA A 38 -11.10 -36.22 -3.33
N THR A 39 -10.01 -36.36 -4.09
CA THR A 39 -8.70 -36.92 -3.69
C THR A 39 -7.91 -37.23 -4.96
N THR A 40 -6.93 -36.39 -5.30
CA THR A 40 -5.56 -36.82 -5.68
C THR A 40 -4.67 -35.58 -5.66
N ARG A 41 -3.79 -35.51 -4.66
CA ARG A 41 -2.65 -34.59 -4.59
C ARG A 41 -1.70 -34.89 -5.75
N THR A 42 -1.27 -33.86 -6.49
CA THR A 42 -0.02 -33.90 -7.25
C THR A 42 0.64 -32.54 -7.10
N ALA A 43 1.75 -32.52 -6.37
CA ALA A 43 2.56 -31.35 -6.08
C ALA A 43 3.34 -30.94 -7.34
N LEU A 44 3.12 -29.71 -7.79
CA LEU A 44 4.01 -29.01 -8.73
C LEU A 44 4.64 -27.85 -7.97
N SER A 45 5.71 -28.15 -7.25
CA SER A 45 6.65 -27.16 -6.72
C SER A 45 7.62 -26.79 -7.83
N SER A 46 7.38 -25.68 -8.53
CA SER A 46 8.40 -25.03 -9.35
C SER A 46 8.93 -23.82 -8.60
N THR A 47 9.98 -24.05 -7.82
CA THR A 47 10.80 -23.00 -7.20
C THR A 47 11.62 -22.33 -8.30
N PRO A 48 11.60 -20.99 -8.47
CA PRO A 48 12.51 -20.32 -9.39
C PRO A 48 13.97 -20.49 -8.92
N PRO A 49 14.96 -20.49 -9.84
CA PRO A 49 16.34 -20.74 -9.50
C PRO A 49 16.87 -19.70 -8.51
N HIS A 50 17.39 -20.21 -7.40
CA HIS A 50 18.06 -19.46 -6.36
C HIS A 50 19.30 -18.79 -6.96
N VAL A 51 19.19 -17.52 -7.36
CA VAL A 51 20.35 -16.64 -7.48
C VAL A 51 20.84 -16.42 -6.05
N GLN A 52 21.96 -17.05 -5.71
CA GLN A 52 22.77 -16.68 -4.56
C GLN A 52 23.33 -15.29 -4.84
N SER A 53 22.52 -14.27 -4.55
CA SER A 53 23.04 -12.96 -4.23
C SER A 53 23.37 -13.00 -2.75
N ASP A 54 24.56 -12.54 -2.39
CA ASP A 54 24.97 -12.24 -1.02
C ASP A 54 24.14 -11.07 -0.46
N ALA A 55 22.82 -11.20 -0.50
CA ALA A 55 21.90 -10.33 0.18
C ALA A 55 22.02 -10.67 1.65
N LYS A 56 22.83 -9.89 2.35
CA LYS A 56 22.78 -9.72 3.80
C LYS A 56 21.30 -9.71 4.17
N VAL A 57 20.82 -10.82 4.73
CA VAL A 57 19.45 -10.96 5.23
C VAL A 57 19.35 -9.94 6.35
N LEU A 58 18.91 -8.74 6.00
CA LEU A 58 18.57 -7.71 6.95
C LEU A 58 17.36 -8.27 7.68
N ASN A 59 17.63 -8.79 8.88
CA ASN A 59 16.63 -9.24 9.83
C ASN A 59 15.66 -8.07 10.09
N THR A 60 14.61 -7.96 9.27
CA THR A 60 13.50 -7.02 9.49
C THR A 60 12.70 -7.36 10.75
N HIS A 61 13.01 -8.49 11.40
CA HIS A 61 12.40 -8.97 12.62
C HIS A 61 13.17 -8.66 13.93
N VAL A 62 14.26 -7.89 13.89
CA VAL A 62 15.04 -7.55 15.10
C VAL A 62 15.20 -6.04 15.27
N LEU A 63 14.16 -5.27 14.94
CA LEU A 63 13.96 -4.00 15.66
C LEU A 63 13.19 -4.38 16.93
N ALA A 64 13.84 -4.22 18.08
CA ALA A 64 13.19 -4.41 19.37
C ALA A 64 11.88 -3.65 19.37
N TYR A 65 10.78 -4.30 19.76
CA TYR A 65 9.47 -3.66 19.84
C TYR A 65 9.62 -2.38 20.69
N PRO A 66 9.48 -1.19 20.09
CA PRO A 66 9.61 0.04 20.84
C PRO A 66 8.35 0.18 21.70
N ASP A 67 8.52 0.08 23.02
CA ASP A 67 7.45 0.25 24.00
C ASP A 67 7.18 1.75 24.19
N ALA A 68 6.39 2.32 23.29
CA ALA A 68 5.91 3.69 23.36
C ALA A 68 4.39 3.69 23.45
N LEU A 69 3.79 4.57 24.27
CA LEU A 69 2.34 4.59 24.53
C LEU A 69 1.67 5.85 23.95
N PRO A 70 1.42 5.93 22.62
CA PRO A 70 0.84 7.12 21.95
C PRO A 70 -0.45 7.69 22.54
N TYR A 71 -1.28 6.87 23.20
CA TYR A 71 -2.56 7.30 23.77
C TYR A 71 -2.45 7.81 25.21
N TYR A 72 -1.31 7.58 25.88
CA TYR A 72 -1.02 8.02 27.24
C TYR A 72 0.04 9.14 27.25
N ASP A 73 1.08 9.01 26.44
CA ASP A 73 2.21 9.95 26.34
C ASP A 73 1.84 11.18 25.48
N THR A 74 1.02 12.09 26.02
CA THR A 74 0.57 13.32 25.32
C THR A 74 1.56 14.50 25.43
N GLU A 75 2.70 14.31 26.09
CA GLU A 75 3.64 15.40 26.40
C GLU A 75 4.29 16.02 25.16
N ILE A 76 4.50 15.22 24.10
CA ILE A 76 5.05 15.70 22.82
C ILE A 76 4.15 16.78 22.19
N ASP A 77 2.84 16.68 22.37
CA ASP A 77 1.87 17.63 21.83
C ASP A 77 1.64 18.84 22.76
N HIS A 78 1.79 18.67 24.07
CA HIS A 78 1.50 19.72 25.06
C HIS A 78 2.72 20.56 25.44
N VAL A 79 3.93 20.00 25.42
CA VAL A 79 5.15 20.70 25.78
C VAL A 79 5.74 21.39 24.55
N ARG A 80 5.63 22.72 24.50
CA ARG A 80 6.17 23.52 23.38
C ARG A 80 7.67 23.29 23.22
N GLY A 81 8.10 22.95 22.01
CA GLY A 81 9.51 22.76 21.65
C GLY A 81 10.06 21.34 21.91
N LEU A 82 9.32 20.46 22.60
CA LEU A 82 9.80 19.09 22.86
C LEU A 82 10.02 18.32 21.55
N ARG A 83 9.07 18.41 20.61
CA ARG A 83 9.20 17.80 19.28
C ARG A 83 10.43 18.28 18.51
N GLU A 84 10.70 19.59 18.55
CA GLU A 84 11.86 20.18 17.87
C GLU A 84 13.17 19.68 18.48
N THR A 85 13.25 19.58 19.81
CA THR A 85 14.45 19.03 20.49
C THR A 85 14.69 17.56 20.17
N VAL A 86 13.63 16.76 20.08
CA VAL A 86 13.72 15.34 19.71
C VAL A 86 14.15 15.21 18.24
N GLU A 87 13.59 16.01 17.35
CA GLU A 87 13.94 16.01 15.93
C GLU A 87 15.40 16.45 15.71
N GLN A 88 15.88 17.44 16.45
CA GLN A 88 17.28 17.83 16.45
C GLN A 88 18.20 16.68 16.91
N ALA A 89 17.87 16.02 18.02
CA ALA A 89 18.65 14.88 18.51
C ALA A 89 18.69 13.71 17.50
N ILE A 90 17.56 13.45 16.82
CA ILE A 90 17.49 12.46 15.74
C ILE A 90 18.41 12.86 14.58
N GLU A 91 18.43 14.14 14.21
CA GLU A 91 19.27 14.62 13.10
C GLU A 91 20.77 14.59 13.45
N GLU A 92 21.13 14.90 14.69
CA GLU A 92 22.50 14.74 15.21
C GLU A 92 22.95 13.28 15.14
N GLU A 93 22.10 12.32 15.52
CA GLU A 93 22.41 10.90 15.41
C GLU A 93 22.52 10.45 13.94
N LYS A 94 21.62 10.93 13.06
CA LYS A 94 21.69 10.65 11.62
C LYS A 94 22.99 11.13 11.00
N GLN A 95 23.53 12.27 11.44
CA GLN A 95 24.82 12.78 10.97
C GLN A 95 26.01 11.93 11.44
N GLN A 96 25.88 11.28 12.60
CA GLN A 96 26.91 10.39 13.14
C GLN A 96 26.88 8.99 12.52
N LEU A 97 25.77 8.58 11.90
CA LEU A 97 25.66 7.28 11.25
C LEU A 97 26.65 7.17 10.07
N PRO A 98 27.41 6.06 9.97
CA PRO A 98 28.40 5.87 8.90
C PRO A 98 27.77 5.48 7.55
N TYR A 99 26.44 5.40 7.46
CA TYR A 99 25.70 5.04 6.25
C TYR A 99 24.45 5.92 6.12
N ALA A 100 24.00 6.14 4.88
CA ALA A 100 22.72 6.80 4.66
C ALA A 100 21.60 5.81 4.98
N PRO A 101 20.61 6.13 5.82
CA PRO A 101 19.49 5.23 6.14
C PRO A 101 18.73 4.74 4.90
N GLN A 102 18.81 5.51 3.80
CA GLN A 102 18.24 5.23 2.49
C GLN A 102 18.77 3.92 1.87
N ASP A 103 20.03 3.57 2.19
CA ASP A 103 20.70 2.38 1.66
C ASP A 103 20.17 1.07 2.29
N LEU A 104 19.41 1.17 3.39
CA LEU A 104 18.73 0.03 4.01
C LEU A 104 17.41 -0.32 3.32
N LEU A 105 16.85 0.59 2.52
CA LEU A 105 15.60 0.34 1.81
C LEU A 105 15.86 -0.54 0.58
N PRO A 106 14.92 -1.43 0.22
CA PRO A 106 15.00 -2.13 -1.05
C PRO A 106 15.03 -1.13 -2.22
N PRO A 107 15.71 -1.46 -3.33
CA PRO A 107 15.80 -0.57 -4.48
C PRO A 107 14.40 -0.20 -4.99
N ALA A 108 14.22 1.07 -5.36
CA ALA A 108 12.94 1.55 -5.86
C ALA A 108 12.49 0.73 -7.07
N HIS A 109 11.21 0.32 -7.08
CA HIS A 109 10.64 -0.37 -8.22
C HIS A 109 10.63 0.55 -9.44
N VAL A 110 11.32 0.15 -10.51
CA VAL A 110 11.29 0.85 -11.80
C VAL A 110 10.10 0.30 -12.59
N PRO A 111 9.03 1.10 -12.80
CA PRO A 111 7.88 0.62 -13.52
C PRO A 111 8.24 0.40 -15.00
N TRP A 112 7.69 -0.66 -15.59
CA TRP A 112 7.88 -1.07 -16.99
C TRP A 112 9.32 -1.44 -17.40
N SER A 113 10.12 -2.00 -16.48
CA SER A 113 11.48 -2.54 -16.78
C SER A 113 11.52 -3.42 -18.03
N ASP A 114 10.47 -4.20 -18.26
CA ASP A 114 10.40 -5.21 -19.31
C ASP A 114 10.02 -4.62 -20.68
N LYS A 115 9.62 -3.34 -20.73
CA LYS A 115 9.03 -2.71 -21.92
C LYS A 115 9.62 -1.33 -22.21
N PRO A 116 10.67 -1.24 -23.05
CA PRO A 116 11.37 0.01 -23.31
C PRO A 116 10.53 1.08 -24.02
N ALA A 117 9.50 0.69 -24.76
CA ALA A 117 8.57 1.64 -25.38
C ALA A 117 7.72 2.39 -24.33
N TRP A 118 7.38 1.72 -23.22
CA TRP A 118 6.55 2.28 -22.17
C TRP A 118 7.37 3.17 -21.24
N THR A 119 8.64 2.81 -21.01
CA THR A 119 9.56 3.68 -20.28
C THR A 119 9.83 4.98 -21.04
N ALA A 120 10.03 4.92 -22.36
CA ALA A 120 10.19 6.11 -23.20
C ALA A 120 8.94 7.01 -23.16
N ASP A 121 7.75 6.42 -23.22
CA ASP A 121 6.48 7.13 -23.10
C ASP A 121 6.26 7.73 -21.72
N TRP A 122 6.66 7.01 -20.66
CA TRP A 122 6.61 7.48 -19.29
C TRP A 122 7.55 8.67 -19.05
N GLU A 123 8.76 8.61 -19.60
CA GLU A 123 9.72 9.72 -19.57
C GLU A 123 9.22 10.91 -20.37
N ARG A 124 8.63 10.69 -21.56
CA ARG A 124 7.95 11.74 -22.34
C ARG A 124 6.85 12.42 -21.52
N ALA A 125 5.99 11.62 -20.88
CA ALA A 125 4.91 12.13 -20.04
C ALA A 125 5.44 12.93 -18.84
N LYS A 126 6.53 12.47 -18.20
CA LYS A 126 7.21 13.22 -17.14
C LYS A 126 7.74 14.58 -17.60
N ARG A 127 8.19 14.69 -18.86
CA ARG A 127 8.60 15.96 -19.46
C ARG A 127 7.42 16.86 -19.87
N GLY A 128 6.18 16.39 -19.72
CA GLY A 128 4.98 17.14 -20.11
C GLY A 128 4.81 17.26 -21.64
N GLU A 129 5.54 16.48 -22.42
CA GLU A 129 5.40 16.45 -23.88
C GLU A 129 4.07 15.79 -24.25
N SER A 130 3.20 16.55 -24.93
CA SER A 130 1.94 16.01 -25.45
C SER A 130 2.20 14.89 -26.43
N MET A 131 1.40 13.83 -26.37
CA MET A 131 1.49 12.73 -27.31
C MET A 131 1.22 13.23 -28.74
N HIS A 132 1.85 12.59 -29.74
CA HIS A 132 1.53 12.89 -31.14
C HIS A 132 0.02 12.71 -31.36
N ALA A 133 -0.66 13.80 -31.75
CA ALA A 133 -2.09 13.76 -32.01
C ALA A 133 -2.39 12.71 -33.08
N ILE A 134 -3.47 11.94 -32.87
CA ILE A 134 -3.96 10.97 -33.86
C ILE A 134 -4.12 11.70 -35.18
N ASP A 135 -3.55 11.15 -36.24
CA ASP A 135 -3.66 11.72 -37.58
C ASP A 135 -5.12 11.70 -38.04
N THR A 136 -5.74 12.87 -38.06
CA THR A 136 -7.12 13.06 -38.50
C THR A 136 -7.24 13.22 -40.01
N THR A 137 -6.13 13.45 -40.71
CA THR A 137 -6.11 13.64 -42.18
C THR A 137 -6.51 12.37 -42.91
N ARG A 138 -6.28 11.20 -42.31
CA ARG A 138 -6.71 9.89 -42.83
C ARG A 138 -8.22 9.79 -43.05
N TYR A 139 -9.03 10.46 -42.24
CA TYR A 139 -10.50 10.40 -42.33
C TYR A 139 -11.10 11.50 -43.21
N GLN A 140 -10.25 12.36 -43.77
CA GLN A 140 -10.65 13.38 -44.72
C GLN A 140 -10.53 12.82 -46.14
N LEU A 141 -11.38 13.32 -47.05
CA LEU A 141 -11.25 13.08 -48.49
C LEU A 141 -10.69 14.36 -49.14
N PRO A 142 -9.40 14.71 -48.94
CA PRO A 142 -8.83 15.84 -49.62
C PRO A 142 -8.75 15.55 -51.13
N ALA A 143 -9.12 16.53 -51.95
CA ALA A 143 -8.77 16.50 -53.36
C ALA A 143 -7.23 16.55 -53.50
N PRO A 144 -6.65 15.94 -54.54
CA PRO A 144 -5.21 16.04 -54.76
C PRO A 144 -4.80 17.50 -54.95
N SER A 145 -3.63 17.88 -54.44
CA SER A 145 -3.16 19.28 -54.35
C SER A 145 -3.07 20.01 -55.69
N GLY A 146 -2.93 19.29 -56.80
CA GLY A 146 -2.90 19.84 -58.17
C GLY A 146 -4.28 19.98 -58.83
N GLY A 147 -5.38 19.67 -58.14
CA GLY A 147 -6.71 19.68 -58.74
C GLY A 147 -6.75 18.80 -60.00
N ALA A 148 -7.25 19.33 -61.11
CA ALA A 148 -7.34 18.61 -62.39
C ALA A 148 -5.97 18.32 -63.05
N GLU A 149 -4.90 19.03 -62.66
CA GLU A 149 -3.54 18.86 -63.21
C GLU A 149 -2.65 17.94 -62.34
N ALA A 150 -3.23 17.28 -61.32
CA ALA A 150 -2.46 16.40 -60.45
C ALA A 150 -2.02 15.10 -61.15
N SER A 151 -0.91 14.53 -60.68
CA SER A 151 -0.37 13.24 -61.14
C SER A 151 -1.40 12.11 -61.00
N GLU A 152 -1.38 11.16 -61.95
CA GLU A 152 -2.23 9.96 -61.94
C GLU A 152 -2.10 9.16 -60.63
N GLU A 153 -0.88 9.11 -60.05
CA GLU A 153 -0.63 8.44 -58.78
C GLU A 153 -1.35 9.12 -57.60
N ALA A 154 -1.43 10.45 -57.59
CA ALA A 154 -2.12 11.20 -56.55
C ALA A 154 -3.64 11.01 -56.63
N TRP A 155 -4.18 10.91 -57.85
CA TRP A 155 -5.58 10.56 -58.10
C TRP A 155 -5.89 9.11 -57.70
N ALA A 156 -5.01 8.15 -58.02
CA ALA A 156 -5.16 6.76 -57.60
C ALA A 156 -5.14 6.61 -56.08
N HIS A 157 -4.27 7.35 -55.38
CA HIS A 157 -4.22 7.37 -53.93
C HIS A 157 -5.50 7.98 -53.32
N ALA A 158 -5.99 9.09 -53.88
CA ALA A 158 -7.24 9.73 -53.43
C ALA A 158 -8.46 8.81 -53.64
N LEU A 159 -8.53 8.10 -54.78
CA LEU A 159 -9.57 7.13 -55.08
C LEU A 159 -9.54 5.96 -54.10
N ARG A 160 -8.37 5.38 -53.86
CA ARG A 160 -8.21 4.30 -52.89
C ARG A 160 -8.60 4.73 -51.48
N ASN A 161 -8.25 5.95 -51.08
CA ASN A 161 -8.70 6.51 -49.80
C ASN A 161 -10.24 6.59 -49.78
N ALA A 162 -10.88 7.14 -50.82
CA ALA A 162 -12.34 7.22 -50.91
C ALA A 162 -13.03 5.85 -50.84
N GLU A 163 -12.51 4.84 -51.53
CA GLU A 163 -12.99 3.45 -51.45
C GLU A 163 -12.89 2.89 -50.03
N THR A 164 -11.74 3.10 -49.36
CA THR A 164 -11.57 2.65 -47.97
C THR A 164 -12.53 3.37 -47.01
N GLN A 165 -12.81 4.65 -47.24
CA GLN A 165 -13.77 5.41 -46.43
C GLN A 165 -15.20 4.94 -46.65
N LEU A 166 -15.58 4.60 -47.89
CA LEU A 166 -16.89 4.03 -48.18
C LEU A 166 -17.09 2.72 -47.42
N ALA A 167 -16.13 1.80 -47.50
CA ALA A 167 -16.17 0.53 -46.76
C ALA A 167 -16.21 0.74 -45.24
N TYR A 168 -15.47 1.72 -44.71
CA TYR A 168 -15.50 2.07 -43.29
C TYR A 168 -16.87 2.64 -42.88
N MET A 169 -17.51 3.46 -43.71
CA MET A 169 -18.86 3.99 -43.44
C MET A 169 -19.92 2.88 -43.44
N GLU A 170 -19.83 1.91 -44.35
CA GLU A 170 -20.70 0.73 -44.36
C GLU A 170 -20.54 -0.09 -43.07
N ALA A 171 -19.30 -0.40 -42.67
CA ALA A 171 -19.03 -1.09 -41.42
C ALA A 171 -19.51 -0.29 -40.19
N ARG A 172 -19.36 1.04 -40.21
CA ARG A 172 -19.85 1.93 -39.15
C ARG A 172 -21.37 1.91 -39.06
N LEU A 173 -22.08 1.91 -40.20
CA LEU A 173 -23.54 1.81 -40.22
C LEU A 173 -23.99 0.51 -39.57
N ASN A 174 -23.41 -0.62 -39.98
CA ASN A 174 -23.70 -1.93 -39.38
C ASN A 174 -23.45 -1.94 -37.87
N ASN A 175 -22.35 -1.35 -37.41
CA ASN A 175 -22.04 -1.23 -35.98
C ASN A 175 -23.05 -0.34 -35.23
N ILE A 176 -23.50 0.76 -35.83
CA ILE A 176 -24.52 1.64 -35.26
C ILE A 176 -25.86 0.93 -35.18
N GLU A 177 -26.23 0.11 -36.18
CA GLU A 177 -27.45 -0.68 -36.14
C GLU A 177 -27.42 -1.72 -35.02
N LEU A 178 -26.29 -2.41 -34.83
CA LEU A 178 -26.08 -3.32 -33.70
C LEU A 178 -26.17 -2.57 -32.35
N LEU A 179 -25.53 -1.41 -32.25
CA LEU A 179 -25.58 -0.57 -31.05
C LEU A 179 -26.99 -0.05 -30.78
N ARG A 180 -27.73 0.35 -31.81
CA ARG A 180 -29.13 0.80 -31.66
C ARG A 180 -30.02 -0.32 -31.13
N ARG A 181 -29.79 -1.56 -31.58
CA ARG A 181 -30.57 -2.73 -31.15
C ARG A 181 -30.23 -3.20 -29.74
N TYR A 182 -28.95 -3.28 -29.39
CA TYR A 182 -28.50 -3.92 -28.13
C TYR A 182 -27.91 -2.94 -27.11
N GLY A 183 -27.48 -1.76 -27.52
CA GLY A 183 -26.80 -0.76 -26.69
C GLY A 183 -27.56 -0.38 -25.42
N PRO A 184 -28.86 -0.02 -25.48
CA PRO A 184 -29.60 0.36 -24.27
C PRO A 184 -29.66 -0.75 -23.21
N ASN A 185 -29.79 -2.00 -23.64
CA ASN A 185 -29.86 -3.14 -22.72
C ASN A 185 -28.48 -3.50 -22.16
N LEU A 186 -27.44 -3.48 -23.00
CA LEU A 186 -26.06 -3.69 -22.56
C LEU A 186 -25.61 -2.62 -21.57
N TRP A 187 -25.98 -1.35 -21.81
CA TRP A 187 -25.63 -0.26 -20.91
C TRP A 187 -26.29 -0.40 -19.54
N ARG A 188 -27.56 -0.81 -19.48
CA ARG A 188 -28.24 -1.10 -18.22
C ARG A 188 -27.58 -2.25 -17.46
N LEU A 189 -27.21 -3.32 -18.16
CA LEU A 189 -26.49 -4.45 -17.55
C LEU A 189 -25.12 -4.00 -17.03
N HIS A 190 -24.41 -3.18 -17.79
CA HIS A 190 -23.13 -2.62 -17.39
C HIS A 190 -23.25 -1.78 -16.12
N ASN A 191 -24.23 -0.87 -16.06
CA ASN A 191 -24.49 -0.07 -14.86
C ASN A 191 -24.81 -0.97 -13.65
N TYR A 192 -25.65 -1.99 -13.82
CA TYR A 192 -25.95 -2.96 -12.76
C TYR A 192 -24.69 -3.67 -12.25
N GLN A 193 -23.80 -4.09 -13.15
CA GLN A 193 -22.52 -4.69 -12.77
C GLN A 193 -21.61 -3.69 -12.03
N GLN A 194 -21.55 -2.45 -12.49
CA GLN A 194 -20.77 -1.39 -11.83
C GLN A 194 -21.32 -1.09 -10.43
N GLU A 195 -22.63 -0.99 -10.27
CA GLU A 195 -23.29 -0.79 -8.97
C GLU A 195 -22.98 -1.95 -8.01
N ALA A 196 -23.00 -3.18 -8.50
CA ALA A 196 -22.61 -4.35 -7.71
C ALA A 196 -21.13 -4.33 -7.30
N MET A 197 -20.23 -3.95 -8.20
CA MET A 197 -18.80 -3.78 -7.89
C MET A 197 -18.58 -2.68 -6.84
N VAL A 198 -19.22 -1.53 -7.01
CA VAL A 198 -19.13 -0.41 -6.05
C VAL A 198 -19.65 -0.84 -4.68
N ALA A 199 -20.77 -1.56 -4.63
CA ALA A 199 -21.31 -2.11 -3.38
C ALA A 199 -20.34 -3.10 -2.70
N PHE A 200 -19.66 -3.94 -3.49
CA PHE A 200 -18.64 -4.86 -2.97
C PHE A 200 -17.45 -4.11 -2.36
N GLU A 201 -16.89 -3.15 -3.10
CA GLU A 201 -15.76 -2.34 -2.63
C GLU A 201 -16.11 -1.50 -1.38
N MET A 202 -17.33 -0.93 -1.33
CA MET A 202 -17.79 -0.20 -0.15
C MET A 202 -17.86 -1.12 1.08
N ARG A 203 -18.38 -2.34 0.94
CA ARG A 203 -18.41 -3.32 2.05
C ARG A 203 -17.01 -3.72 2.49
N ALA A 204 -16.09 -3.96 1.55
CA ALA A 204 -14.71 -4.29 1.88
C ALA A 204 -14.03 -3.14 2.65
N LYS A 205 -14.23 -1.90 2.20
CA LYS A 205 -13.74 -0.70 2.89
C LYS A 205 -14.33 -0.57 4.30
N GLU A 206 -15.64 -0.72 4.45
CA GLU A 206 -16.31 -0.66 5.75
C GLU A 206 -15.80 -1.73 6.70
N HIS A 207 -15.61 -2.96 6.20
CA HIS A 207 -15.07 -4.06 6.99
C HIS A 207 -13.66 -3.75 7.49
N THR A 208 -12.73 -3.35 6.61
CA THR A 208 -11.37 -2.97 7.02
C THR A 208 -11.37 -1.78 7.97
N SER A 209 -12.24 -0.78 7.74
CA SER A 209 -12.38 0.36 8.67
C SER A 209 -12.83 -0.09 10.06
N HIS A 210 -13.78 -1.03 10.14
CA HIS A 210 -14.24 -1.59 11.41
C HIS A 210 -13.12 -2.35 12.12
N GLU A 211 -12.36 -3.19 11.40
CA GLU A 211 -11.20 -3.89 11.97
C GLU A 211 -10.14 -2.93 12.49
N MET A 212 -9.86 -1.85 11.75
CA MET A 212 -8.95 -0.78 12.19
C MET A 212 -9.46 -0.09 13.46
N ASP A 213 -10.76 0.21 13.52
CA ASP A 213 -11.37 0.85 14.69
C ASP A 213 -11.34 -0.07 15.92
N GLU A 214 -11.62 -1.36 15.76
CA GLU A 214 -11.54 -2.35 16.83
C GLU A 214 -10.10 -2.50 17.34
N LEU A 215 -9.12 -2.56 16.44
CA LEU A 215 -7.71 -2.58 16.78
C LEU A 215 -7.30 -1.29 17.52
N ASN A 216 -7.74 -0.13 17.05
CA ASN A 216 -7.45 1.14 17.71
C ASN A 216 -8.10 1.24 19.09
N ARG A 217 -9.33 0.73 19.25
CA ARG A 217 -10.03 0.67 20.55
C ARG A 217 -9.29 -0.23 21.54
N THR A 218 -8.91 -1.44 21.11
CA THR A 218 -8.15 -2.37 21.95
C THR A 218 -6.78 -1.80 22.33
N ARG A 219 -6.05 -1.23 21.36
CA ARG A 219 -4.77 -0.55 21.58
C ARG A 219 -4.88 0.64 22.55
N LYS A 220 -5.95 1.44 22.45
CA LYS A 220 -6.20 2.53 23.39
C LYS A 220 -6.45 2.00 24.80
N ALA A 221 -7.28 0.96 24.94
CA ALA A 221 -7.56 0.35 26.24
C ALA A 221 -6.30 -0.23 26.90
N THR A 222 -5.43 -0.91 26.15
CA THR A 222 -4.18 -1.44 26.68
C THR A 222 -3.22 -0.33 27.09
N HIS A 223 -3.06 0.73 26.28
CA HIS A 223 -2.17 1.84 26.59
C HIS A 223 -2.61 2.60 27.83
N LEU A 224 -3.91 2.88 27.99
CA LEU A 224 -4.42 3.56 29.18
C LEU A 224 -4.23 2.69 30.44
N HIS A 225 -4.50 1.38 30.36
CA HIS A 225 -4.27 0.46 31.48
C HIS A 225 -2.79 0.36 31.88
N LEU A 226 -1.88 0.34 30.89
CA LEU A 226 -0.44 0.35 31.14
C LEU A 226 0.01 1.68 31.74
N GLY A 227 -0.49 2.80 31.22
CA GLY A 227 -0.24 4.13 31.74
C GLY A 227 -0.66 4.28 33.21
N ASP A 228 -1.85 3.78 33.57
CA ASP A 228 -2.31 3.77 34.96
C ASP A 228 -1.35 2.98 35.85
N LYS A 229 -0.86 1.81 35.41
CA LYS A 229 0.15 1.04 36.16
C LYS A 229 1.44 1.82 36.32
N ILE A 230 1.94 2.47 35.27
CA ILE A 230 3.15 3.30 35.33
C ILE A 230 2.96 4.41 36.37
N SER A 231 1.84 5.14 36.32
CA SER A 231 1.52 6.19 37.31
C SER A 231 1.49 5.65 38.74
N THR A 232 0.92 4.46 38.97
CA THR A 232 0.94 3.82 40.30
C THR A 232 2.35 3.45 40.76
N TYR A 233 3.20 2.97 39.84
CA TYR A 233 4.58 2.62 40.15
C TYR A 233 5.44 3.85 40.41
N GLU A 234 5.24 4.93 39.65
CA GLU A 234 5.88 6.21 39.89
C GLU A 234 5.49 6.80 41.25
N SER A 235 4.21 6.75 41.61
CA SER A 235 3.76 7.21 42.93
C SER A 235 4.39 6.38 44.04
N ARG A 236 4.38 5.05 43.90
CA ARG A 236 5.03 4.15 44.88
C ARG A 236 6.53 4.40 44.98
N TRP A 237 7.19 4.66 43.85
CA TRP A 237 8.60 4.97 43.81
C TRP A 237 8.88 6.31 44.51
N ARG A 238 8.13 7.37 44.21
CA ARG A 238 8.21 8.67 44.90
C ARG A 238 8.01 8.52 46.41
N ASP A 239 7.03 7.74 46.84
CA ASP A 239 6.79 7.44 48.25
C ASP A 239 7.96 6.69 48.90
N LEU A 240 8.52 5.69 48.23
CA LEU A 240 9.66 4.93 48.73
C LEU A 240 10.91 5.82 48.88
N VAL A 241 11.18 6.69 47.90
CA VAL A 241 12.28 7.65 47.94
C VAL A 241 12.07 8.64 49.09
N SER A 242 10.87 9.20 49.22
CA SER A 242 10.50 10.10 50.31
C SER A 242 10.64 9.45 51.69
N ARG A 243 10.15 8.21 51.87
CA ARG A 243 10.31 7.42 53.10
C ARG A 243 11.77 7.08 53.40
N ASN A 244 12.57 6.73 52.40
CA ASN A 244 13.99 6.46 52.62
C ASN A 244 14.71 7.71 53.10
N LEU A 245 14.41 8.86 52.49
CA LEU A 245 14.95 10.15 52.90
C LEU A 245 14.52 10.51 54.33
N SER A 246 13.23 10.35 54.68
CA SER A 246 12.74 10.64 56.02
C SER A 246 13.40 9.77 57.09
N ILE A 247 13.63 8.47 56.80
CA ILE A 247 14.36 7.56 57.70
C ILE A 247 15.81 8.01 57.86
N ARG A 248 16.49 8.40 56.78
CA ARG A 248 17.87 8.90 56.85
C ARG A 248 17.95 10.17 57.69
N VAL A 249 17.03 11.11 57.51
CA VAL A 249 16.96 12.32 58.35
C VAL A 249 16.72 11.95 59.82
N ALA A 250 15.73 11.08 60.12
CA ALA A 250 15.41 10.67 61.48
C ALA A 250 16.55 9.92 62.19
N THR A 251 17.32 9.12 61.45
CA THR A 251 18.50 8.41 62.01
C THR A 251 19.65 9.38 62.29
N LEU A 252 19.85 10.40 61.46
CA LEU A 252 20.84 11.45 61.70
C LEU A 252 20.46 12.29 62.93
N THR A 253 19.21 12.73 63.03
CA THR A 253 18.74 13.51 64.19
C THR A 253 18.79 12.70 65.48
N THR A 254 18.35 11.43 65.44
CA THR A 254 18.41 10.56 66.62
C THR A 254 19.85 10.29 67.05
N ARG A 255 20.79 10.13 66.09
CA ARG A 255 22.22 9.98 66.40
C ARG A 255 22.80 11.24 67.03
N ALA A 256 22.47 12.42 66.52
CA ALA A 256 22.89 13.69 67.11
C ALA A 256 22.36 13.86 68.54
N ASN A 257 21.07 13.59 68.77
CA ASN A 257 20.47 13.64 70.10
C ASN A 257 21.12 12.63 71.07
N MET A 258 21.44 11.42 70.59
CA MET A 258 22.13 10.41 71.40
C MET A 258 23.53 10.88 71.79
N GLN A 259 24.27 11.51 70.87
CA GLN A 259 25.58 12.10 71.18
C GLN A 259 25.48 13.21 72.23
N GLU A 260 24.48 14.09 72.12
CA GLU A 260 24.22 15.15 73.11
C GLU A 260 23.91 14.57 74.50
N ILE A 261 23.06 13.55 74.58
CA ILE A 261 22.74 12.87 75.85
C ILE A 261 23.99 12.19 76.41
N MET A 262 24.79 11.50 75.59
CA MET A 262 26.02 10.85 76.04
C MET A 262 27.02 11.87 76.60
N GLN A 263 27.20 13.01 75.94
CA GLN A 263 28.05 14.09 76.45
C GLN A 263 27.58 14.56 77.81
N ARG A 264 26.29 14.87 77.97
CA ARG A 264 25.70 15.25 79.26
C ARG A 264 25.91 14.19 80.35
N THR A 265 25.75 12.90 80.03
CA THR A 265 25.98 11.84 81.02
C THR A 265 27.44 11.73 81.44
N GLU A 266 28.39 11.91 80.52
CA GLU A 266 29.81 11.90 80.84
C GLU A 266 30.20 13.13 81.67
N ASP A 267 29.65 14.30 81.35
CA ASP A 267 29.88 15.52 82.13
C ASP A 267 29.32 15.37 83.55
N MET A 268 28.09 14.88 83.71
CA MET A 268 27.54 14.60 85.05
C MET A 268 28.33 13.53 85.82
N LYS A 269 28.84 12.48 85.17
CA LYS A 269 29.72 11.50 85.82
C LYS A 269 31.02 12.13 86.29
N ARG A 270 31.61 13.03 85.50
CA ARG A 270 32.81 13.78 85.89
C ARG A 270 32.52 14.70 87.07
N GLU A 271 31.39 15.39 87.06
CA GLU A 271 30.94 16.20 88.19
C GLU A 271 30.78 15.35 89.46
N LEU A 272 30.09 14.21 89.39
CA LEU A 272 29.95 13.29 90.52
C LEU A 272 31.31 12.78 91.02
N ALA A 273 32.20 12.35 90.13
CA ALA A 273 33.55 11.92 90.50
C ALA A 273 34.36 13.04 91.17
N SER A 274 34.15 14.30 90.74
CA SER A 274 34.77 15.46 91.40
C SER A 274 34.18 15.76 92.78
N MET A 275 32.88 15.53 92.98
CA MET A 275 32.21 15.66 94.28
C MET A 275 32.65 14.56 95.26
N ASP A 276 32.75 13.31 94.79
CA ASP A 276 33.24 12.18 95.58
C ASP A 276 34.71 12.39 95.99
N ALA A 277 35.54 12.95 95.10
CA ALA A 277 36.93 13.30 95.39
C ALA A 277 37.07 14.48 96.37
N ALA A 278 36.06 15.35 96.49
CA ALA A 278 36.05 16.49 97.42
C ALA A 278 35.51 16.13 98.82
N GLN A 279 34.92 14.94 99.00
CA GLN A 279 34.39 14.45 100.28
C GLN A 279 35.35 13.53 101.04
N VAL A 280 36.56 13.29 100.51
CA VAL A 280 37.67 12.57 101.15
C VAL A 280 38.74 13.57 101.59
#